data_AF-X0ZX88-F1
#
_entry.id   AF-X0ZX88-F1
#
_cell.length_a   1.000
_cell.length_b   1.000
_cell.length_c   1.000
_cell.angle_alpha   90.00
_cell.angle_beta   90.00
_cell.angle_gamma   90.00
#
_symmetry.space_group_name_H-M   'P 1'
#
loop_
_entity.id
_entity.type
_entity.pdbx_description
1 polymer ?
#
loop_
_entity_poly.entity_id
_entity_poly.type
_entity_poly.pdbx_seq_one_letter_code
_entity_poly.pdbx_strand_id
1 'polypeptide(L)'
;VGLLLELARIFSKKGSPVTLRFLAFAGTESGLEGSITYFLAHDIEPKNIVAALEFNRVGAFEKILIGHDIDAANLEELMLDKEELEKERQKGQFVIRANWVRTINLGDVNIIDRINNLLKDPCGLAESPDMLLEKAKSVAKSLDIKAETSYYPCVGDYYSFLYKKIPTIIICGEGNMLAGTPYDTIENIKESSLSKAAALAYQLILELESEKK
;
A
#
# COMPACT_ATOMS: atom_id res chain seq x y z
N VAL A 1 9.74 5.38 -8.25
CA VAL A 1 9.38 6.04 -9.52
C VAL A 1 9.91 5.30 -10.77
N GLY A 2 11.22 5.02 -10.90
CA GLY A 2 11.77 4.37 -12.10
C GLY A 2 11.05 3.07 -12.50
N LEU A 3 10.79 2.18 -11.54
CA LEU A 3 9.98 0.96 -11.72
C LEU A 3 8.61 1.25 -12.38
N LEU A 4 7.88 2.24 -11.87
CA LEU A 4 6.55 2.60 -12.34
C LEU A 4 6.57 3.09 -13.79
N LEU A 5 7.57 3.89 -14.17
CA LEU A 5 7.74 4.36 -15.54
C LEU A 5 8.04 3.21 -16.50
N GLU A 6 8.86 2.25 -16.08
CA GLU A 6 9.19 1.08 -16.90
C GLU A 6 7.97 0.17 -17.12
N LEU A 7 7.16 -0.06 -16.07
CA LEU A 7 5.90 -0.79 -16.22
C LEU A 7 4.95 -0.07 -17.17
N ALA A 8 4.80 1.26 -17.05
CA ALA A 8 3.98 2.05 -17.98
C ALA A 8 4.48 1.93 -19.43
N ARG A 9 5.81 1.95 -19.64
CA ARG A 9 6.42 1.75 -20.96
C ARG A 9 6.16 0.34 -21.52
N ILE A 10 6.13 -0.69 -20.68
CA ILE A 10 5.83 -2.07 -21.09
C ILE A 10 4.35 -2.19 -21.47
N PHE A 11 3.43 -1.76 -20.59
CA PHE A 11 1.99 -1.92 -20.78
C PHE A 11 1.40 -0.99 -21.84
N SER A 12 2.01 0.17 -22.10
CA SER A 12 1.63 1.02 -23.25
C SER A 12 1.84 0.34 -24.61
N LYS A 13 2.81 -0.59 -24.71
CA LYS A 13 3.07 -1.36 -25.94
C LYS A 13 2.25 -2.65 -25.98
N LYS A 14 2.13 -3.34 -24.84
CA LYS A 14 1.46 -4.64 -24.73
C LYS A 14 -0.07 -4.51 -24.74
N GLY A 15 -0.60 -3.42 -24.18
CA GLY A 15 -2.00 -3.31 -23.78
C GLY A 15 -2.30 -4.07 -22.47
N SER A 16 -3.50 -3.87 -21.95
CA SER A 16 -4.03 -4.57 -20.77
C SER A 16 -5.54 -4.73 -20.91
N PRO A 17 -6.13 -5.87 -20.48
CA PRO A 17 -7.58 -6.07 -20.46
C PRO A 17 -8.30 -5.22 -19.39
N VAL A 18 -7.56 -4.62 -18.46
CA VAL A 18 -8.07 -3.72 -17.43
C VAL A 18 -7.46 -2.34 -17.59
N THR A 19 -8.06 -1.33 -16.95
CA THR A 19 -7.44 0.00 -16.91
C THR A 19 -6.31 -0.02 -15.87
N LEU A 20 -5.07 0.12 -16.33
CA LEU A 20 -3.92 0.33 -15.46
C LEU A 20 -3.69 1.84 -15.24
N ARG A 21 -3.70 2.27 -13.97
CA ARG A 21 -3.38 3.64 -13.57
C ARG A 21 -2.04 3.66 -12.84
N PHE A 22 -1.07 4.37 -13.41
CA PHE A 22 0.25 4.56 -12.81
C PHE A 22 0.28 5.92 -12.10
N LEU A 23 0.37 5.90 -10.77
CA LEU A 23 0.31 7.09 -9.92
C LEU A 23 1.64 7.32 -9.20
N ALA A 24 2.20 8.51 -9.33
CA ALA A 24 3.38 8.95 -8.58
C ALA A 24 2.98 10.16 -7.74
N PHE A 25 3.01 10.01 -6.42
CA PHE A 25 2.61 11.06 -5.50
C PHE A 25 3.81 11.86 -5.00
N ALA A 26 3.55 13.13 -4.69
CA ALA A 26 4.46 14.00 -3.99
C ALA A 26 4.00 14.16 -2.53
N GLY A 27 4.93 14.52 -1.64
CA GLY A 27 4.60 14.86 -0.25
C GLY A 27 4.25 13.67 0.64
N THR A 28 4.62 12.44 0.27
CA THR A 28 4.45 11.24 1.13
C THR A 28 5.09 11.46 2.49
N GLU A 29 6.35 11.93 2.53
CA GLU A 29 7.11 12.25 3.75
C GLU A 29 6.55 13.46 4.52
N SER A 30 5.78 14.33 3.86
CA SER A 30 5.09 15.48 4.48
C SER A 30 3.72 15.08 5.05
N GLY A 31 3.38 13.80 4.98
CA GLY A 31 2.13 13.23 5.45
C GLY A 31 1.06 13.11 4.37
N LEU A 32 1.44 12.49 3.25
CA LEU A 32 0.55 11.97 2.22
C LEU A 32 -0.18 13.03 1.39
N GLU A 33 0.36 14.25 1.29
CA GLU A 33 -0.35 15.39 0.68
C GLU A 33 -0.82 15.10 -0.75
N GLY A 34 0.02 14.47 -1.57
CA GLY A 34 -0.30 14.13 -2.95
C GLY A 34 -1.43 13.11 -3.09
N SER A 35 -1.39 12.02 -2.32
CA SER A 35 -2.45 11.00 -2.38
C SER A 35 -3.75 11.50 -1.78
N ILE A 36 -3.71 12.28 -0.69
CA ILE A 36 -4.89 12.94 -0.13
C ILE A 36 -5.52 13.87 -1.17
N THR A 37 -4.73 14.74 -1.80
CA THR A 37 -5.22 15.67 -2.83
C THR A 37 -5.84 14.93 -4.01
N TYR A 38 -5.21 13.85 -4.46
CA TYR A 38 -5.76 13.01 -5.52
C TYR A 38 -7.15 12.47 -5.16
N PHE A 39 -7.32 11.94 -3.95
CA PHE A 39 -8.61 11.42 -3.49
C PHE A 39 -9.67 12.49 -3.17
N LEU A 40 -9.27 13.73 -2.94
CA LEU A 40 -10.19 14.86 -2.80
C LEU A 40 -10.65 15.38 -4.17
N ALA A 41 -9.79 15.33 -5.17
CA ALA A 41 -10.07 15.84 -6.51
C ALA A 41 -10.79 14.84 -7.44
N HIS A 42 -10.80 13.56 -7.10
CA HIS A 42 -11.37 12.50 -7.93
C HIS A 42 -12.47 11.75 -7.20
N ASP A 43 -13.59 11.55 -7.90
CA ASP A 43 -14.66 10.66 -7.46
C ASP A 43 -14.28 9.22 -7.80
N ILE A 44 -13.74 8.51 -6.82
CA ILE A 44 -13.21 7.15 -6.98
C ILE A 44 -14.19 6.17 -6.38
N GLU A 45 -14.72 5.28 -7.21
CA GLU A 45 -15.58 4.17 -6.79
C GLU A 45 -14.73 2.92 -6.47
N PRO A 46 -14.53 2.54 -5.19
CA PRO A 46 -13.62 1.45 -4.81
C PRO A 46 -14.04 0.09 -5.39
N LYS A 47 -15.35 -0.14 -5.54
CA LYS A 47 -15.93 -1.35 -6.14
C LYS A 47 -15.44 -1.66 -7.56
N ASN A 48 -14.94 -0.64 -8.29
CA ASN A 48 -14.44 -0.80 -9.65
C ASN A 48 -12.91 -1.02 -9.71
N ILE A 49 -12.23 -0.99 -8.56
CA ILE A 49 -10.77 -1.16 -8.48
C ILE A 49 -10.47 -2.57 -8.02
N VAL A 50 -9.66 -3.29 -8.81
CA VAL A 50 -9.23 -4.66 -8.48
C VAL A 50 -8.23 -4.65 -7.35
N ALA A 51 -7.18 -3.85 -7.48
CA ALA A 51 -6.16 -3.66 -6.47
C ALA A 51 -5.38 -2.36 -6.72
N ALA A 52 -4.77 -1.83 -5.67
CA ALA A 52 -3.67 -0.88 -5.73
C ALA A 52 -2.38 -1.55 -5.23
N LEU A 53 -1.28 -1.36 -5.96
CA LEU A 53 0.01 -1.94 -5.64
C LEU A 53 1.01 -0.79 -5.43
N GLU A 54 1.53 -0.65 -4.21
CA GLU A 54 2.57 0.32 -3.92
C GLU A 54 3.95 -0.35 -3.84
N PHE A 55 4.95 0.28 -4.44
CA PHE A 55 6.33 -0.18 -4.39
C PHE A 55 7.21 0.93 -3.84
N ASN A 56 7.87 0.67 -2.71
CA ASN A 56 8.74 1.62 -2.04
C ASN A 56 10.13 1.01 -1.76
N ARG A 57 11.18 1.83 -1.86
CA ARG A 57 12.59 1.46 -1.58
C ARG A 57 13.10 0.20 -2.32
N VAL A 58 12.55 -0.11 -3.48
CA VAL A 58 12.88 -1.33 -4.26
C VAL A 58 14.16 -1.26 -5.11
N GLY A 59 14.93 -0.18 -4.98
CA GLY A 59 16.16 0.05 -5.74
C GLY A 59 17.36 -0.76 -5.27
N ALA A 60 17.38 -1.12 -3.99
CA ALA A 60 18.39 -1.98 -3.40
C ALA A 60 17.76 -2.65 -2.18
N PHE A 61 17.70 -3.98 -2.16
CA PHE A 61 17.13 -4.72 -1.02
C PHE A 61 17.79 -6.09 -0.87
N GLU A 62 17.76 -6.62 0.34
CA GLU A 62 18.12 -8.00 0.67
C GLU A 62 16.90 -8.91 0.66
N LYS A 63 15.75 -8.37 1.09
CA LYS A 63 14.43 -9.01 1.01
C LYS A 63 13.35 -7.95 0.81
N ILE A 64 12.15 -8.38 0.43
CA ILE A 64 10.98 -7.51 0.40
C ILE A 64 10.08 -7.78 1.61
N LEU A 65 9.49 -6.72 2.12
CA LEU A 65 8.42 -6.77 3.10
C LEU A 65 7.10 -6.46 2.40
N ILE A 66 6.07 -7.25 2.68
CA ILE A 66 4.73 -7.06 2.10
C ILE A 66 3.78 -6.71 3.25
N GLY A 67 3.17 -5.53 3.14
CA GLY A 67 2.18 -5.03 4.09
C GLY A 67 0.83 -4.86 3.41
N HIS A 68 -0.25 -5.12 4.13
CA HIS A 68 -1.62 -5.02 3.61
C HIS A 68 -2.59 -4.37 4.60
N ASP A 69 -2.04 -3.84 5.69
CA ASP A 69 -2.74 -3.27 6.83
C ASP A 69 -2.10 -1.93 7.24
N ILE A 70 -2.88 -1.17 8.00
CA ILE A 70 -2.45 0.09 8.64
C ILE A 70 -2.05 -0.18 10.10
N ASP A 71 -2.23 -1.40 10.59
CA ASP A 71 -2.11 -1.73 12.01
C ASP A 71 -0.70 -2.21 12.34
N ALA A 72 0.12 -1.33 12.91
CA ALA A 72 1.33 -1.73 13.63
C ALA A 72 1.58 -0.79 14.80
N ALA A 73 1.01 -1.10 15.96
CA ALA A 73 1.75 -0.89 17.20
C ALA A 73 2.20 -2.28 17.66
N ASN A 74 3.49 -2.43 17.97
CA ASN A 74 4.10 -3.61 18.57
C ASN A 74 3.10 -4.49 19.32
N LEU A 75 2.79 -5.67 18.75
CA LEU A 75 1.92 -6.69 19.36
C LEU A 75 2.42 -7.13 20.74
N GLU A 76 3.72 -7.00 21.03
CA GLU A 76 4.30 -7.26 22.36
C GLU A 76 4.06 -6.11 23.37
N GLU A 77 3.82 -4.87 22.93
CA GLU A 77 3.58 -3.72 23.82
C GLU A 77 2.10 -3.55 24.20
N LEU A 78 1.17 -4.07 23.39
CA LEU A 78 -0.27 -3.96 23.68
C LEU A 78 -0.76 -4.94 24.75
N MET A 79 -0.01 -6.01 25.05
CA MET A 79 -0.36 -7.07 26.01
C MET A 79 -1.79 -7.65 25.86
N LEU A 80 -2.41 -7.52 24.68
CA LEU A 80 -3.72 -8.10 24.38
C LEU A 80 -3.54 -9.47 23.75
N ASP A 81 -4.35 -10.44 24.17
CA ASP A 81 -4.39 -11.73 23.48
C ASP A 81 -5.13 -11.64 22.13
N LYS A 82 -4.99 -12.67 21.29
CA LYS A 82 -5.60 -12.71 19.95
C LYS A 82 -7.13 -12.53 19.97
N GLU A 83 -7.80 -12.93 21.04
CA GLU A 83 -9.26 -12.89 21.14
C GLU A 83 -9.73 -11.48 21.55
N GLU A 84 -9.00 -10.80 22.43
CA GLU A 84 -9.21 -9.40 22.77
C GLU A 84 -8.90 -8.47 21.61
N LEU A 85 -7.86 -8.76 20.84
CA LEU A 85 -7.54 -8.02 19.62
C LEU A 85 -8.71 -8.08 18.63
N GLU A 86 -9.26 -9.26 18.40
CA GLU A 86 -10.40 -9.44 17.50
C GLU A 86 -11.65 -8.72 18.04
N LYS A 87 -11.86 -8.70 19.35
CA LYS A 87 -12.96 -7.92 19.97
C LYS A 87 -12.78 -6.42 19.80
N GLU A 88 -11.57 -5.89 19.97
CA GLU A 88 -11.30 -4.46 19.81
C GLU A 88 -11.28 -4.02 18.33
N ARG A 89 -10.85 -4.91 17.41
CA ARG A 89 -11.06 -4.77 15.95
C ARG A 89 -12.55 -4.65 15.61
N GLN A 90 -13.37 -5.55 16.15
CA GLN A 90 -14.83 -5.53 15.97
C GLN A 90 -15.50 -4.27 16.58
N LYS A 91 -14.83 -3.60 17.52
CA LYS A 91 -15.25 -2.31 18.09
C LYS A 91 -14.73 -1.08 17.32
N GLY A 92 -13.92 -1.28 16.28
CA GLY A 92 -13.39 -0.22 15.43
C GLY A 92 -12.35 0.70 16.09
N GLN A 93 -11.71 0.28 17.19
CA GLN A 93 -11.00 1.20 18.10
C GLN A 93 -9.54 1.52 17.77
N PHE A 94 -8.86 0.82 16.85
CA PHE A 94 -7.38 0.85 16.93
C PHE A 94 -6.62 2.01 16.31
N VAL A 95 -7.08 2.71 15.26
CA VAL A 95 -6.23 3.79 14.69
C VAL A 95 -7.07 4.93 14.11
N ILE A 96 -7.56 5.78 15.00
CA ILE A 96 -7.68 7.21 14.68
C ILE A 96 -6.34 7.85 15.06
N ARG A 97 -5.34 7.78 14.18
CA ARG A 97 -4.08 8.55 14.33
C ARG A 97 -4.00 9.64 13.28
N ALA A 98 -3.31 10.73 13.63
CA ALA A 98 -3.18 12.07 13.00
C ALA A 98 -3.51 12.24 11.49
N ASN A 99 -3.25 11.23 10.66
CA ASN A 99 -3.56 11.22 9.23
C ASN A 99 -5.08 11.31 8.95
N TRP A 100 -5.94 10.73 9.80
CA TRP A 100 -7.40 10.87 9.68
C TRP A 100 -7.82 12.34 9.77
N VAL A 101 -7.31 13.05 10.78
CA VAL A 101 -7.58 14.48 11.01
C VAL A 101 -7.20 15.31 9.78
N ARG A 102 -6.15 14.93 9.04
CA ARG A 102 -5.69 15.64 7.84
C ARG A 102 -6.60 15.45 6.62
N THR A 103 -7.37 14.36 6.57
CA THR A 103 -8.34 14.10 5.48
C THR A 103 -9.72 14.71 5.74
N ILE A 104 -9.94 15.23 6.95
CA ILE A 104 -11.19 15.87 7.33
C ILE A 104 -11.23 17.28 6.75
N ASN A 105 -12.17 17.51 5.83
CA ASN A 105 -12.48 18.86 5.36
C ASN A 105 -13.31 19.58 6.43
N LEU A 106 -12.70 20.50 7.17
CA LEU A 106 -13.40 21.29 8.20
C LEU A 106 -14.48 22.23 7.64
N GLY A 107 -14.49 22.47 6.32
CA GLY A 107 -15.56 23.21 5.63
C GLY A 107 -16.74 22.34 5.21
N ASP A 108 -16.70 21.03 5.46
CA ASP A 108 -17.80 20.10 5.16
C ASP A 108 -18.95 20.31 6.18
N VAL A 109 -20.11 20.78 5.71
CA VAL A 109 -21.29 21.01 6.58
C VAL A 109 -21.81 19.73 7.22
N ASN A 110 -21.46 18.56 6.67
CA ASN A 110 -21.86 17.25 7.16
C ASN A 110 -20.71 16.50 7.85
N ILE A 111 -19.65 17.21 8.27
CA ILE A 111 -18.46 16.64 8.90
C ILE A 111 -18.77 15.70 10.06
N ILE A 112 -19.72 16.05 10.93
CA ILE A 112 -20.10 15.25 12.09
C ILE A 112 -20.74 13.93 11.66
N ASP A 113 -21.66 13.96 10.70
CA ASP A 113 -22.30 12.74 10.17
C ASP A 113 -21.29 11.86 9.43
N ARG A 114 -20.35 12.47 8.71
CA ARG A 114 -19.28 11.75 8.02
C ARG A 114 -18.32 11.07 8.99
N ILE A 115 -17.90 11.77 10.05
CA ILE A 115 -17.10 11.18 11.13
C ILE A 115 -17.88 10.06 11.80
N ASN A 116 -19.14 10.28 12.16
CA ASN A 116 -19.98 9.26 12.79
C ASN A 116 -20.19 8.04 11.89
N ASN A 117 -20.28 8.20 10.57
CA ASN A 117 -20.36 7.09 9.63
C ASN A 117 -19.03 6.33 9.51
N LEU A 118 -17.90 7.03 9.52
CA LEU A 118 -16.57 6.40 9.57
C LEU A 118 -16.38 5.58 10.86
N LEU A 119 -16.90 6.07 11.99
CA LEU A 119 -16.86 5.38 13.29
C LEU A 119 -17.83 4.19 13.39
N LYS A 120 -18.90 4.19 12.59
CA LYS A 120 -19.88 3.09 12.51
C LYS A 120 -19.46 1.98 11.55
N ASP A 121 -18.44 2.23 10.74
CA ASP A 121 -17.88 1.22 9.84
C ASP A 121 -17.16 0.17 10.70
N PRO A 122 -17.59 -1.10 10.69
CA PRO A 122 -16.98 -2.13 11.52
C PRO A 122 -15.52 -2.42 11.15
N CYS A 123 -15.06 -1.92 10.01
CA CYS A 123 -13.69 -2.08 9.51
C CYS A 123 -12.76 -0.96 10.02
N GLY A 124 -12.67 -0.79 11.34
CA GLY A 124 -11.56 -0.04 11.93
C GLY A 124 -10.25 -0.58 11.37
N LEU A 125 -9.52 0.29 10.65
CA LEU A 125 -8.45 -0.04 9.70
C LEU A 125 -8.90 -0.97 8.57
N ALA A 126 -9.00 -0.41 7.36
CA ALA A 126 -9.15 -1.22 6.17
C ALA A 126 -7.88 -2.06 5.98
N GLU A 127 -8.02 -3.37 6.19
CA GLU A 127 -7.08 -4.36 5.71
C GLU A 127 -7.44 -4.71 4.26
N SER A 128 -6.43 -4.89 3.42
CA SER A 128 -6.67 -5.48 2.12
C SER A 128 -6.95 -6.98 2.26
N PRO A 129 -7.80 -7.58 1.40
CA PRO A 129 -8.07 -9.00 1.43
C PRO A 129 -6.79 -9.85 1.44
N ASP A 130 -6.73 -10.86 2.30
CA ASP A 130 -5.60 -11.80 2.43
C ASP A 130 -5.19 -12.42 1.09
N MET A 131 -6.15 -12.59 0.17
CA MET A 131 -5.90 -13.10 -1.17
C MET A 131 -4.85 -12.28 -1.93
N LEU A 132 -4.83 -10.94 -1.76
CA LEU A 132 -3.85 -10.08 -2.43
C LEU A 132 -2.45 -10.26 -1.83
N LEU A 133 -2.36 -10.38 -0.50
CA LEU A 133 -1.11 -10.69 0.20
C LEU A 133 -0.56 -12.06 -0.23
N GLU A 134 -1.39 -13.10 -0.18
CA GLU A 134 -0.97 -14.47 -0.51
C GLU A 134 -0.57 -14.59 -1.99
N LYS A 135 -1.25 -13.87 -2.89
CA LYS A 135 -0.84 -13.77 -4.29
C LYS A 135 0.54 -13.14 -4.43
N ALA A 136 0.80 -12.02 -3.75
CA ALA A 136 2.11 -11.38 -3.77
C ALA A 136 3.23 -12.28 -3.23
N LYS A 137 2.97 -13.01 -2.13
CA LYS A 137 3.89 -14.01 -1.58
C LYS A 137 4.15 -15.15 -2.55
N SER A 138 3.10 -15.66 -3.20
CA SER A 138 3.20 -16.73 -4.21
C SER A 138 4.06 -16.29 -5.40
N VAL A 139 3.81 -15.09 -5.94
CA VAL A 139 4.61 -14.53 -7.04
C VAL A 139 6.06 -14.30 -6.61
N ALA A 140 6.31 -13.72 -5.44
CA ALA A 140 7.66 -13.51 -4.92
C ALA A 140 8.42 -14.85 -4.79
N LYS A 141 7.76 -15.89 -4.27
CA LYS A 141 8.31 -17.24 -4.18
C LYS A 141 8.64 -17.82 -5.56
N SER A 142 7.77 -17.65 -6.56
CA SER A 142 8.01 -18.14 -7.92
C SER A 142 9.21 -17.49 -8.61
N LEU A 143 9.57 -16.27 -8.18
CA LEU A 143 10.68 -15.48 -8.71
C LEU A 143 11.96 -15.59 -7.86
N ASP A 144 11.99 -16.48 -6.87
CA ASP A 144 13.10 -16.63 -5.92
C ASP A 144 13.48 -15.29 -5.25
N ILE A 145 12.44 -14.56 -4.82
CA ILE A 145 12.56 -13.33 -4.05
C ILE A 145 12.21 -13.65 -2.59
N LYS A 146 13.16 -13.40 -1.68
CA LYS A 146 12.89 -13.50 -0.24
C LYS A 146 11.85 -12.45 0.14
N ALA A 147 10.70 -12.90 0.61
CA ALA A 147 9.57 -12.06 0.97
C ALA A 147 9.01 -12.45 2.34
N GLU A 148 8.69 -11.45 3.16
CA GLU A 148 8.11 -11.63 4.48
C GLU A 148 6.89 -10.70 4.63
N THR A 149 5.88 -11.14 5.37
CA THR A 149 4.77 -10.26 5.75
C THR A 149 5.25 -9.36 6.88
N SER A 150 4.93 -8.08 6.79
CA SER A 150 5.27 -7.11 7.83
C SER A 150 4.14 -6.10 7.97
N TYR A 151 3.83 -5.81 9.23
CA TYR A 151 2.98 -4.71 9.61
C TYR A 151 3.76 -3.40 9.45
N TYR A 152 3.20 -2.44 8.73
CA TYR A 152 3.83 -1.14 8.49
C TYR A 152 5.27 -1.23 7.91
N PRO A 153 5.47 -1.90 6.75
CA PRO A 153 6.82 -2.18 6.23
C PRO A 153 7.56 -0.92 5.75
N CYS A 154 6.81 0.13 5.41
CA CYS A 154 7.32 1.48 5.20
C CYS A 154 6.19 2.49 5.24
N VAL A 155 6.56 3.75 5.46
CA VAL A 155 5.68 4.88 5.22
C VAL A 155 5.40 4.95 3.72
N GLY A 156 4.13 4.93 3.33
CA GLY A 156 3.71 4.95 1.94
C GLY A 156 2.32 5.55 1.75
N ASP A 157 1.93 5.80 0.51
CA ASP A 157 0.62 6.34 0.16
C ASP A 157 -0.52 5.30 0.26
N TYR A 158 -0.18 4.04 0.46
CA TYR A 158 -1.10 2.90 0.52
C TYR A 158 -2.14 3.06 1.63
N TYR A 159 -1.81 3.78 2.71
CA TYR A 159 -2.78 4.15 3.75
C TYR A 159 -3.99 4.88 3.16
N SER A 160 -3.76 5.83 2.24
CA SER A 160 -4.82 6.61 1.60
C SER A 160 -5.75 5.73 0.76
N PHE A 161 -5.23 4.66 0.15
CA PHE A 161 -6.04 3.71 -0.62
C PHE A 161 -6.85 2.78 0.29
N LEU A 162 -6.21 2.25 1.33
CA LEU A 162 -6.89 1.46 2.35
C LEU A 162 -8.03 2.28 3.00
N TYR A 163 -7.82 3.56 3.33
CA TYR A 163 -8.91 4.43 3.83
C TYR A 163 -10.09 4.58 2.87
N LYS A 164 -9.85 4.40 1.57
CA LYS A 164 -10.91 4.41 0.55
C LYS A 164 -11.48 3.02 0.29
N LYS A 165 -11.18 2.03 1.15
CA LYS A 165 -11.59 0.64 1.00
C LYS A 165 -11.17 0.03 -0.34
N ILE A 166 -10.03 0.46 -0.85
CA ILE A 166 -9.44 -0.10 -2.06
C ILE A 166 -8.53 -1.26 -1.63
N PRO A 167 -8.67 -2.48 -2.19
CA PRO A 167 -7.75 -3.58 -1.94
C PRO A 167 -6.32 -3.14 -2.28
N THR A 168 -5.43 -3.09 -1.29
CA THR A 168 -4.11 -2.48 -1.44
C THR A 168 -3.03 -3.25 -0.70
N ILE A 169 -1.90 -3.47 -1.37
CA ILE A 169 -0.67 -3.92 -0.70
C ILE A 169 0.46 -2.92 -0.96
N ILE A 170 1.38 -2.86 0.00
CA ILE A 170 2.67 -2.20 -0.15
C ILE A 170 3.79 -3.24 -0.16
N ILE A 171 4.71 -3.08 -1.10
CA ILE A 171 5.91 -3.90 -1.26
C ILE A 171 7.11 -2.97 -0.99
N CYS A 172 7.78 -3.22 0.13
CA CYS A 172 8.91 -2.43 0.59
C CYS A 172 10.22 -3.21 0.44
N GLY A 173 11.26 -2.59 -0.11
CA GLY A 173 12.61 -3.12 -0.02
C GLY A 173 13.20 -2.93 1.39
N GLU A 174 13.69 -4.01 2.01
CA GLU A 174 14.42 -3.97 3.27
C GLU A 174 15.90 -4.37 3.09
N GLY A 175 16.78 -3.85 3.94
CA GLY A 175 18.22 -4.15 3.96
C GLY A 175 19.09 -3.06 3.33
N ASN A 176 18.49 -1.98 2.81
CA ASN A 176 19.25 -0.78 2.41
C ASN A 176 19.32 0.23 3.56
N MET A 177 20.41 0.17 4.32
CA MET A 177 20.68 1.08 5.44
C MET A 177 20.97 2.53 5.01
N LEU A 178 21.10 2.81 3.70
CA LEU A 178 21.37 4.14 3.17
C LEU A 178 20.09 4.92 2.84
N ALA A 179 18.93 4.26 2.79
CA ALA A 179 17.67 4.89 2.41
C ALA A 179 17.33 6.08 3.31
N GLY A 180 17.06 7.24 2.71
CA GLY A 180 16.77 8.49 3.44
C GLY A 180 18.00 9.22 4.00
N THR A 181 19.21 8.74 3.74
CA THR A 181 20.46 9.45 4.07
C THR A 181 20.98 10.24 2.85
N PRO A 182 21.95 11.17 3.01
CA PRO A 182 22.62 11.81 1.88
C PRO A 182 23.38 10.84 0.95
N TYR A 183 23.58 9.57 1.38
CA TYR A 183 24.20 8.51 0.60
C TYR A 183 23.19 7.67 -0.18
N ASP A 184 21.89 8.00 -0.14
CA ASP A 184 20.85 7.38 -0.96
C ASP A 184 20.94 7.87 -2.41
N THR A 185 22.03 7.50 -3.07
CA THR A 185 22.39 7.94 -4.43
C THR A 185 22.28 6.79 -5.43
N ILE A 186 22.32 7.14 -6.72
CA ILE A 186 22.17 6.16 -7.81
C ILE A 186 23.24 5.07 -7.79
N GLU A 187 24.44 5.37 -7.29
CA GLU A 187 25.55 4.43 -7.17
C GLU A 187 25.24 3.26 -6.21
N ASN A 188 24.30 3.45 -5.28
CA ASN A 188 23.89 2.43 -4.31
C ASN A 188 22.65 1.63 -4.75
N ILE A 189 22.11 1.93 -5.93
CA ILE A 189 21.04 1.16 -6.55
C ILE A 189 21.62 -0.11 -7.16
N LYS A 190 20.94 -1.25 -6.94
CA LYS A 190 21.33 -2.55 -7.47
C LYS A 190 20.41 -2.89 -8.64
N GLU A 191 20.97 -3.01 -9.85
CA GLU A 191 20.22 -3.37 -11.05
C GLU A 191 19.45 -4.70 -10.90
N SER A 192 20.05 -5.67 -10.21
CA SER A 192 19.41 -6.95 -9.90
C SER A 192 18.18 -6.80 -8.99
N SER A 193 18.20 -5.85 -8.04
CA SER A 193 17.06 -5.54 -7.18
C SER A 193 15.92 -4.90 -7.99
N LEU A 194 16.25 -3.90 -8.83
CA LEU A 194 15.27 -3.27 -9.71
C LEU A 194 14.62 -4.29 -10.68
N SER A 195 15.43 -5.18 -11.27
CA SER A 195 14.95 -6.22 -12.17
C SER A 195 14.00 -7.19 -11.47
N LYS A 196 14.34 -7.63 -10.25
CA LYS A 196 13.47 -8.48 -9.43
C LYS A 196 12.16 -7.77 -9.06
N ALA A 197 12.23 -6.51 -8.68
CA ALA A 197 11.04 -5.71 -8.37
C ALA A 197 10.14 -5.51 -9.61
N ALA A 198 10.74 -5.27 -10.78
CA ALA A 198 10.00 -5.17 -12.04
C ALA A 198 9.32 -6.48 -12.42
N ALA A 199 10.03 -7.61 -12.30
CA ALA A 199 9.45 -8.94 -12.55
C ALA A 199 8.28 -9.23 -11.59
N LEU A 200 8.44 -8.93 -10.30
CA LEU A 200 7.40 -9.10 -9.29
C LEU A 200 6.16 -8.25 -9.63
N ALA A 201 6.35 -6.96 -9.89
CA ALA A 201 5.25 -6.05 -10.21
C ALA A 201 4.53 -6.46 -11.50
N TYR A 202 5.29 -6.79 -12.54
CA TYR A 202 4.73 -7.24 -13.81
C TYR A 202 3.91 -8.51 -13.65
N GLN A 203 4.47 -9.54 -12.99
CA GLN A 203 3.77 -10.81 -12.80
C GLN A 203 2.53 -10.64 -11.91
N LEU A 204 2.61 -9.84 -10.85
CA LEU A 204 1.44 -9.49 -10.03
C LEU A 204 0.31 -8.87 -10.85
N ILE A 205 0.63 -7.93 -11.74
CA ILE A 205 -0.37 -7.33 -12.63
C ILE A 205 -1.02 -8.40 -13.52
N LEU A 206 -0.24 -9.32 -14.10
CA LEU A 206 -0.79 -10.38 -14.96
C LEU A 206 -1.69 -11.35 -14.18
N GLU A 207 -1.31 -11.71 -12.96
CA GLU A 207 -2.10 -12.59 -12.07
C GLU A 207 -3.39 -11.93 -11.57
N LEU A 208 -3.48 -10.61 -11.60
CA LEU A 208 -4.70 -9.86 -11.27
C LEU A 208 -5.59 -9.63 -12.51
N GLU A 209 -4.98 -9.51 -13.69
CA GLU A 209 -5.70 -9.43 -14.98
C GLU A 209 -6.42 -10.74 -15.31
N SER A 210 -5.83 -11.89 -14.98
CA SER A 210 -6.37 -13.21 -15.30
C SER A 210 -7.69 -13.52 -14.56
N GLU A 211 -7.90 -12.93 -13.38
CA GLU A 211 -9.11 -13.13 -12.56
C GLU A 211 -10.34 -12.37 -13.07
N LYS A 212 -10.17 -11.50 -14.07
CA LYS A 212 -11.25 -10.73 -14.71
C LYS A 212 -11.69 -11.28 -16.07
N LYS A 213 -11.05 -12.34 -16.54
CA LYS A 213 -11.44 -13.06 -17.76
C LYS A 213 -12.37 -14.22 -17.42
#